data_AF-A0A7S2G0R5-F1
#
_entry.id   AF-A0A7S2G0R5-F1
#
_cell.length_a   1.000
_cell.length_b   1.000
_cell.length_c   1.000
_cell.angle_alpha   90.00
_cell.angle_beta   90.00
_cell.angle_gamma   90.00
#
_symmetry.space_group_name_H-M   'P 1'
#
loop_
_entity.id
_entity.type
_entity.pdbx_description
1 polymer ?
#
loop_
_entity_poly.entity_id
_entity_poly.type
_entity_poly.pdbx_seq_one_letter_code
_entity_poly.pdbx_strand_id
1 'polypeptide(L)'
;KVYGILSAQLLLTVAIAAPLHLAADSWLKSHSWLFMASLFLTLVTVCAMACCQSVARAYPTNYLVLFGFTACEAVVVGFISASYTWQSVLLCAGLTAVVFLGLTAYACTTKADFTGMGPYLFGSLLALCTWGLVAGLLVSLG
;
A
#
# COMPACT_ATOMS: atom_id res chain seq x y z
N LYS A 1 3.43 -8.97 18.71
CA LYS A 1 2.98 -9.93 17.67
C LYS A 1 2.60 -9.21 16.37
N VAL A 2 1.67 -8.24 16.39
CA VAL A 2 1.26 -7.48 15.18
C VAL A 2 2.39 -6.61 14.60
N TYR A 3 3.07 -5.79 15.43
CA TYR A 3 4.18 -4.95 14.95
C TYR A 3 5.33 -5.74 14.31
N GLY A 4 5.60 -6.97 14.77
CA GLY A 4 6.62 -7.82 14.16
C GLY A 4 6.25 -8.27 12.74
N ILE A 5 4.97 -8.57 12.49
CA ILE A 5 4.46 -8.89 11.15
C ILE A 5 4.60 -7.66 10.25
N LEU A 6 4.20 -6.49 10.74
CA LEU A 6 4.29 -5.25 9.97
C LEU A 6 5.74 -4.89 9.60
N SER A 7 6.67 -5.02 10.55
CA SER A 7 8.10 -4.83 10.27
C SER A 7 8.62 -5.79 9.21
N ALA A 8 8.22 -7.08 9.26
CA ALA A 8 8.58 -8.05 8.23
C ALA A 8 7.97 -7.70 6.87
N GLN A 9 6.72 -7.21 6.83
CA GLN A 9 6.06 -6.76 5.60
C GLN A 9 6.80 -5.57 4.98
N LEU A 10 7.18 -4.56 5.77
CA LEU A 10 7.93 -3.41 5.28
C LEU A 10 9.31 -3.81 4.74
N LEU A 11 10.01 -4.71 5.42
CA LEU A 11 11.29 -5.25 4.93
C LEU A 11 11.13 -6.00 3.61
N LEU A 12 10.06 -6.81 3.47
CA LEU A 12 9.73 -7.48 2.22
C LEU A 12 9.44 -6.47 1.10
N THR A 13 8.71 -5.40 1.41
CA THR A 13 8.43 -4.32 0.46
C THR A 13 9.72 -3.69 -0.06
N VAL A 14 10.66 -3.36 0.84
CA VAL A 14 11.96 -2.80 0.44
C VAL A 14 12.77 -3.81 -0.37
N ALA A 15 12.79 -5.08 0.03
CA ALA A 15 13.54 -6.14 -0.64
C ALA A 15 13.08 -6.37 -2.09
N ILE A 16 11.78 -6.25 -2.36
CA ILE A 16 11.21 -6.40 -3.71
C ILE A 16 11.29 -5.08 -4.50
N ALA A 17 11.05 -3.93 -3.85
CA ALA A 17 11.03 -2.64 -4.54
C ALA A 17 12.42 -2.13 -4.95
N ALA A 18 13.46 -2.37 -4.14
CA ALA A 18 14.82 -1.93 -4.42
C ALA A 18 15.40 -2.42 -5.77
N PRO A 19 15.32 -3.72 -6.12
CA PRO A 19 15.79 -4.18 -7.43
C PRO A 19 14.94 -3.65 -8.59
N LEU A 20 13.63 -3.46 -8.39
CA LEU A 20 12.75 -2.87 -9.42
C LEU A 20 13.10 -1.40 -9.69
N HIS A 21 13.47 -0.66 -8.65
CA HIS A 21 13.90 0.73 -8.77
C HIS A 21 15.23 0.89 -9.54
N LEU A 22 16.12 -0.10 -9.42
CA LEU A 22 17.39 -0.16 -10.16
C LEU A 22 17.26 -0.78 -11.55
N ALA A 23 16.10 -1.35 -11.90
CA ALA A 23 15.88 -1.98 -13.19
C ALA A 23 15.86 -0.95 -14.32
N ALA A 24 16.27 -1.37 -15.52
CA ALA A 24 16.26 -0.50 -16.69
C ALA A 24 14.83 -0.12 -17.11
N ASP A 25 14.62 1.13 -17.51
CA ASP A 25 13.32 1.64 -17.96
C ASP A 25 12.70 0.82 -19.09
N SER A 26 13.53 0.29 -20.00
CA SER A 26 13.08 -0.57 -21.10
C SER A 26 12.46 -1.88 -20.59
N TRP A 27 13.04 -2.46 -19.53
CA TRP A 27 12.53 -3.67 -18.90
C TRP A 27 11.21 -3.39 -18.18
N LEU A 28 11.13 -2.29 -17.44
CA LEU A 28 9.91 -1.86 -16.75
C LEU A 28 8.76 -1.63 -17.72
N LYS A 29 9.00 -0.91 -18.83
CA LYS A 29 7.99 -0.68 -19.87
C LYS A 29 7.53 -2.00 -20.50
N SER A 30 8.44 -2.91 -20.80
CA SER A 30 8.10 -4.24 -21.35
C SER A 30 7.28 -5.09 -20.38
N HIS A 31 7.46 -4.90 -19.06
CA HIS A 31 6.78 -5.65 -18.01
C HIS A 31 5.68 -4.85 -17.30
N SER A 32 5.12 -3.83 -17.96
CA SER A 32 4.01 -3.01 -17.41
C SER A 32 2.79 -3.85 -17.01
N TRP A 33 2.62 -5.04 -17.60
CA TRP A 33 1.57 -5.98 -17.21
C TRP A 33 1.71 -6.46 -15.76
N LEU A 34 2.92 -6.59 -15.22
CA LEU A 34 3.16 -6.97 -13.81
C LEU A 34 2.61 -5.91 -12.87
N PHE A 35 2.81 -4.64 -13.21
CA PHE A 35 2.28 -3.51 -12.45
C PHE A 35 0.74 -3.52 -12.44
N MET A 36 0.11 -3.66 -13.60
CA MET A 36 -1.36 -3.73 -13.72
C MET A 36 -1.95 -4.96 -12.99
N ALA A 37 -1.33 -6.13 -13.15
CA ALA A 37 -1.77 -7.36 -12.49
C ALA A 37 -1.63 -7.25 -10.96
N SER A 38 -0.53 -6.69 -10.48
CA SER A 38 -0.30 -6.49 -9.04
C SER A 38 -1.30 -5.49 -8.45
N LEU A 39 -1.56 -4.37 -9.13
CA LEU A 39 -2.58 -3.40 -8.73
C LEU A 39 -3.99 -4.01 -8.64
N PHE A 40 -4.38 -4.80 -9.64
CA PHE A 40 -5.69 -5.46 -9.60
C PHE A 40 -5.77 -6.46 -8.45
N LEU A 41 -4.70 -7.24 -8.25
CA LEU A 41 -4.66 -8.25 -7.19
C LEU A 41 -4.65 -7.64 -5.78
N THR A 42 -3.97 -6.50 -5.57
CA THR A 42 -4.02 -5.78 -4.28
C THR A 42 -5.42 -5.25 -4.00
N LEU A 43 -6.10 -4.69 -5.01
CA LEU A 43 -7.48 -4.23 -4.85
C LEU A 43 -8.44 -5.39 -4.51
N VAL A 44 -8.36 -6.49 -5.25
CA VAL A 44 -9.19 -7.69 -5.01
C VAL A 44 -8.94 -8.26 -3.62
N THR A 45 -7.69 -8.37 -3.20
CA THR A 45 -7.35 -8.92 -1.88
C THR A 45 -7.81 -8.01 -0.74
N VAL A 46 -7.71 -6.69 -0.86
CA VAL A 46 -8.26 -5.74 0.11
C VAL A 46 -9.78 -5.86 0.21
N CYS A 47 -10.48 -5.89 -0.93
CA CYS A 47 -11.93 -6.09 -0.96
C CYS A 47 -12.33 -7.44 -0.34
N ALA A 48 -11.60 -8.51 -0.63
CA ALA A 48 -11.84 -9.83 -0.05
C ALA A 48 -11.65 -9.83 1.47
N MET A 49 -10.60 -9.18 1.99
CA MET A 49 -10.38 -9.08 3.44
C MET A 49 -11.45 -8.21 4.14
N ALA A 50 -11.94 -7.17 3.47
CA ALA A 50 -12.99 -6.30 3.99
C ALA A 50 -14.37 -7.00 4.03
N CYS A 51 -14.75 -7.70 2.96
CA CYS A 51 -16.04 -8.40 2.86
C CYS A 51 -16.05 -9.73 3.64
N CYS A 52 -14.92 -10.45 3.65
CA CYS A 52 -14.80 -11.77 4.25
C CYS A 52 -13.83 -11.74 5.44
N GLN A 53 -14.31 -11.20 6.56
CA GLN A 53 -13.49 -11.05 7.77
C GLN A 53 -13.00 -12.39 8.35
N SER A 54 -13.65 -13.49 8.00
CA SER A 54 -13.21 -14.85 8.32
C SER A 54 -11.85 -15.20 7.70
N VAL A 55 -11.57 -14.74 6.47
CA VAL A 55 -10.31 -14.98 5.75
C VAL A 55 -9.17 -14.22 6.43
N ALA A 56 -9.43 -12.99 6.89
CA ALA A 56 -8.45 -12.17 7.60
C ALA A 56 -8.20 -12.61 9.06
N ARG A 57 -9.08 -13.45 9.64
CA ARG A 57 -8.99 -13.86 11.06
C ARG A 57 -8.63 -15.33 11.26
N ALA A 58 -8.74 -16.17 10.21
CA ALA A 58 -8.42 -17.60 10.29
C ALA A 58 -6.92 -17.87 10.23
N TYR A 59 -6.42 -18.70 11.15
CA TYR A 59 -5.06 -19.23 11.12
C TYR A 59 -5.04 -20.57 10.38
N PRO A 60 -4.06 -20.85 9.48
CA PRO A 60 -2.90 -20.02 9.10
C PRO A 60 -3.13 -19.12 7.88
N THR A 61 -4.31 -19.18 7.26
CA THR A 61 -4.63 -18.51 5.98
C THR A 61 -4.39 -17.01 5.99
N ASN A 62 -4.61 -16.33 7.12
CA ASN A 62 -4.32 -14.90 7.28
C ASN A 62 -2.88 -14.52 6.88
N TYR A 63 -1.88 -15.30 7.31
CA TYR A 63 -0.47 -14.99 7.00
C TYR A 63 -0.16 -15.14 5.50
N LEU A 64 -0.77 -16.12 4.83
CA LEU A 64 -0.58 -16.34 3.40
C LEU A 64 -1.21 -15.21 2.57
N VAL A 65 -2.43 -14.79 2.93
CA VAL A 65 -3.12 -13.68 2.26
C VAL A 65 -2.36 -12.37 2.49
N LEU A 66 -1.92 -12.10 3.72
CA LEU A 66 -1.10 -10.93 4.03
C LEU A 66 0.23 -10.92 3.28
N PHE A 67 0.91 -12.07 3.18
CA PHE A 67 2.15 -12.18 2.43
C PHE A 67 1.93 -11.91 0.93
N GLY A 68 0.92 -12.54 0.33
CA GLY A 68 0.57 -12.32 -1.07
C GLY A 68 0.21 -10.87 -1.35
N PHE A 69 -0.63 -10.27 -0.52
CA PHE A 69 -0.97 -8.85 -0.58
C PHE A 69 0.29 -7.97 -0.53
N THR A 70 1.18 -8.22 0.45
CA THR A 70 2.41 -7.43 0.63
C THR A 70 3.35 -7.56 -0.56
N ALA A 71 3.49 -8.77 -1.13
CA ALA A 71 4.34 -9.00 -2.29
C ALA A 71 3.81 -8.24 -3.53
N CYS A 72 2.50 -8.29 -3.79
CA CYS A 72 1.90 -7.53 -4.87
C CYS A 72 2.04 -6.02 -4.67
N GLU A 73 1.79 -5.54 -3.45
CA GLU A 73 1.96 -4.13 -3.11
C GLU A 73 3.41 -3.68 -3.28
N ALA A 74 4.38 -4.54 -2.92
CA ALA A 74 5.79 -4.26 -3.11
C ALA A 74 6.20 -4.11 -4.57
N VAL A 75 5.60 -4.89 -5.47
CA VAL A 75 5.79 -4.72 -6.91
C VAL A 75 5.22 -3.38 -7.36
N VAL A 76 4.01 -3.02 -6.93
CA VAL A 76 3.39 -1.72 -7.25
C VAL A 76 4.28 -0.56 -6.78
N VAL A 77 4.75 -0.59 -5.54
CA VAL A 77 5.68 0.40 -4.99
C VAL A 77 7.00 0.45 -5.76
N GLY A 78 7.56 -0.70 -6.15
CA GLY A 78 8.78 -0.78 -6.95
C GLY A 78 8.65 -0.09 -8.31
N PHE A 79 7.57 -0.35 -9.04
CA PHE A 79 7.30 0.29 -10.33
C PHE A 79 7.06 1.80 -10.21
N ILE A 80 6.29 2.24 -9.20
CA ILE A 80 6.04 3.67 -8.98
C ILE A 80 7.33 4.38 -8.58
N SER A 81 8.09 3.82 -7.63
CA SER A 81 9.33 4.43 -7.15
C SER A 81 10.41 4.53 -8.24
N ALA A 82 10.44 3.60 -9.21
CA ALA A 82 11.29 3.69 -10.40
C ALA A 82 11.05 4.97 -11.24
N SER A 83 9.87 5.59 -11.15
CA SER A 83 9.56 6.84 -11.85
C SER A 83 10.03 8.11 -11.12
N TYR A 84 10.56 7.97 -9.89
CA TYR A 84 11.02 9.07 -9.05
C TYR A 84 12.50 8.91 -8.70
N THR A 85 13.14 9.97 -8.20
CA THR A 85 14.53 9.89 -7.74
C THR A 85 14.64 9.19 -6.38
N TRP A 86 15.72 8.46 -6.15
CA TRP A 86 16.05 7.83 -4.85
C TRP A 86 15.90 8.80 -3.67
N GLN A 87 16.29 10.07 -3.85
CA GLN A 87 16.19 11.11 -2.82
C GLN A 87 14.72 11.38 -2.45
N SER A 88 13.84 11.52 -3.44
CA SER A 88 12.41 11.72 -3.23
C SER A 88 11.76 10.50 -2.57
N VAL A 89 12.15 9.30 -2.99
CA VAL A 89 11.65 8.04 -2.42
C VAL A 89 12.03 7.92 -0.94
N LEU A 90 13.30 8.19 -0.59
CA LEU A 90 13.77 8.16 0.80
C LEU A 90 13.10 9.22 1.67
N LEU A 91 12.88 10.43 1.13
CA LEU A 91 12.16 11.48 1.83
C LEU A 91 10.72 11.06 2.15
N CYS A 92 10.00 10.52 1.16
CA CYS A 92 8.65 9.99 1.34
C CYS A 92 8.61 8.87 2.39
N ALA A 93 9.55 7.92 2.32
CA ALA A 93 9.66 6.83 3.30
C ALA A 93 9.95 7.33 4.72
N GLY A 94 10.79 8.36 4.87
CA GLY A 94 11.05 9.00 6.15
C GLY A 94 9.81 9.69 6.73
N LEU A 95 9.08 10.44 5.91
CA LEU A 95 7.84 11.11 6.33
C LEU A 95 6.76 10.11 6.74
N THR A 96 6.55 9.05 5.97
CA THR A 96 5.56 8.01 6.32
C THR A 96 5.93 7.29 7.61
N ALA A 97 7.22 7.03 7.84
CA ALA A 97 7.71 6.45 9.10
C ALA A 97 7.45 7.37 10.30
N VAL A 98 7.72 8.67 10.18
CA VAL A 98 7.46 9.65 11.25
C VAL A 98 5.96 9.71 11.58
N VAL A 99 5.10 9.80 10.56
CA VAL A 99 3.64 9.82 10.76
C VAL A 99 3.16 8.52 11.40
N PHE A 100 3.61 7.37 10.90
CA PHE A 100 3.24 6.05 11.43
C PHE A 100 3.65 5.88 12.90
N LEU A 101 4.90 6.21 13.24
CA LEU A 101 5.40 6.10 14.61
C LEU A 101 4.72 7.09 15.55
N GLY A 102 4.48 8.32 15.10
CA GLY A 102 3.75 9.33 15.86
C GLY A 102 2.31 8.90 16.18
N LEU A 103 1.59 8.41 15.16
CA LEU A 103 0.24 7.86 15.35
C LEU A 103 0.24 6.60 16.22
N THR A 104 1.26 5.75 16.11
CA THR A 104 1.43 4.56 16.95
C THR A 104 1.61 4.95 18.42
N ALA A 105 2.51 5.90 18.71
CA ALA A 105 2.74 6.39 20.06
C ALA A 105 1.47 7.05 20.65
N TYR A 106 0.75 7.84 19.83
CA TYR A 106 -0.53 8.41 20.22
C TYR A 106 -1.57 7.32 20.50
N ALA A 107 -1.69 6.30 19.65
CA ALA A 107 -2.62 5.20 19.83
C ALA A 107 -2.33 4.37 21.10
N CYS A 108 -1.06 4.25 21.50
CA CYS A 108 -0.67 3.55 22.74
C CYS A 108 -0.98 4.35 24.01
N THR A 109 -1.16 5.67 23.93
CA THR A 109 -1.33 6.55 25.10
C THR A 109 -2.73 7.15 25.21
N THR A 110 -3.46 7.25 24.09
CA THR A 110 -4.75 7.90 24.04
C THR A 110 -5.86 7.05 24.65
N LYS A 111 -6.86 7.74 25.24
CA LYS A 111 -8.12 7.16 25.72
C LYS A 111 -9.31 7.55 24.85
N ALA A 112 -9.06 8.27 23.74
CA ALA A 112 -10.10 8.70 22.83
C ALA A 112 -10.73 7.50 22.09
N ASP A 113 -12.06 7.43 22.06
CA ASP A 113 -12.80 6.40 21.34
C ASP A 113 -13.18 6.92 19.93
N PHE A 114 -12.66 6.24 18.90
CA PHE A 114 -12.88 6.59 17.49
C PHE A 114 -13.85 5.64 16.77
N THR A 115 -14.60 4.81 17.50
CA THR A 115 -15.49 3.77 16.93
C THR A 115 -16.53 4.34 15.94
N GLY A 116 -16.93 5.62 16.08
CA GLY A 116 -17.89 6.29 15.20
C GLY A 116 -17.31 7.00 13.96
N MET A 117 -15.98 7.05 13.79
CA MET A 117 -15.36 7.82 12.70
C MET A 117 -15.35 7.12 11.33
N GLY A 118 -15.76 5.85 11.27
CA GLY A 118 -15.77 5.03 10.05
C GLY A 118 -16.46 5.67 8.84
N PRO A 119 -17.69 6.21 8.96
CA PRO A 119 -18.40 6.84 7.83
C PRO A 119 -17.68 8.08 7.28
N TYR A 120 -17.05 8.89 8.14
CA TYR A 120 -16.29 10.07 7.72
C TYR A 120 -15.04 9.68 6.95
N LEU A 121 -14.31 8.66 7.43
CA LEU A 121 -13.16 8.10 6.72
C LEU A 121 -13.57 7.55 5.35
N PHE A 122 -14.67 6.79 5.28
CA PHE A 122 -15.18 6.25 4.02
C PHE A 122 -15.57 7.35 3.02
N GLY A 123 -16.29 8.39 3.48
CA GLY A 123 -16.65 9.55 2.64
C GLY A 123 -15.41 10.30 2.12
N SER A 124 -14.42 10.52 2.99
CA SER A 124 -13.16 11.17 2.59
C SER A 124 -12.34 10.32 1.59
N LEU A 125 -12.31 9.00 1.77
CA LEU A 125 -11.64 8.08 0.85
C LEU A 125 -12.31 8.07 -0.52
N LEU A 126 -13.64 8.02 -0.59
CA LEU A 126 -14.38 8.10 -1.86
C LEU A 126 -14.14 9.43 -2.58
N ALA A 127 -14.07 10.54 -1.85
CA ALA A 127 -13.74 11.85 -2.43
C ALA A 127 -12.31 11.86 -3.01
N LEU A 128 -11.32 11.30 -2.30
CA LEU A 128 -9.95 11.18 -2.79
C LEU A 128 -9.84 10.27 -4.03
N CYS A 129 -10.52 9.12 -4.02
CA CYS A 129 -10.52 8.19 -5.15
C CYS A 129 -11.19 8.80 -6.39
N THR A 130 -12.36 9.42 -6.24
CA THR A 130 -13.07 10.04 -7.38
C THR A 130 -12.28 11.19 -7.97
N TRP A 131 -11.68 12.05 -7.13
CA TRP A 131 -10.78 13.12 -7.59
C TRP A 131 -9.56 12.57 -8.33
N GLY A 132 -8.89 11.56 -7.77
CA GLY A 132 -7.72 10.93 -8.41
C GLY A 132 -8.05 10.34 -9.79
N LEU A 133 -9.20 9.66 -9.92
CA LEU A 133 -9.66 9.11 -11.20
C LEU A 133 -9.98 10.21 -12.22
N VAL A 134 -10.68 11.26 -11.82
CA VAL A 134 -10.99 12.40 -12.70
C VAL A 134 -9.72 13.10 -13.15
N ALA A 135 -8.78 13.38 -12.24
CA ALA A 135 -7.50 14.00 -12.58
C ALA A 135 -6.69 13.14 -13.58
N GLY A 136 -6.65 11.82 -13.38
CA GLY A 136 -6.01 10.90 -14.31
C GLY A 136 -6.68 10.88 -15.70
N LEU A 137 -8.01 10.86 -15.75
CA LEU A 137 -8.77 10.91 -17.02
C LEU A 137 -8.54 12.24 -17.76
N LEU A 138 -8.55 13.37 -17.06
CA LEU A 138 -8.29 14.68 -17.66
C LEU A 138 -6.90 14.75 -18.29
N VAL A 139 -5.87 14.23 -17.61
CA VAL A 139 -4.50 14.16 -18.17
C VAL A 139 -4.42 13.24 -19.39
N SER A 140 -5.26 12.20 -19.49
CA SER A 140 -5.28 11.31 -20.66
C SER A 140 -6.01 11.88 -21.89
N LEU A 141 -6.84 12.92 -21.68
CA LEU A 141 -7.65 13.55 -22.73
C LEU A 141 -7.03 14.85 -23.28
N GLY A 142 -6.01 15.41 -22.63
CA GLY A 142 -5.29 16.62 -23.04
C GLY A 142 -3.89 16.31 -23.54
#